data_AF-A0A2S8NSK1-F1
#
_entry.id   AF-A0A2S8NSK1-F1
#
_cell.length_a   1.000
_cell.length_b   1.000
_cell.length_c   1.000
_cell.angle_alpha   90.00
_cell.angle_beta   90.00
_cell.angle_gamma   90.00
#
_symmetry.space_group_name_H-M   'P 1'
#
loop_
_entity.id
_entity.type
_entity.pdbx_description
1 polymer ?
#
loop_
_entity_poly.entity_id
_entity_poly.type
_entity_poly.pdbx_seq_one_letter_code
_entity_poly.pdbx_strand_id
1 'polypeptide(L)'
;MLIDAGSIGINDLDNFYQIAKEYQTPIRSLLNVSAIGLSKQNELSNSAYLLLDEYLETIKKYQDFIIGAKIRLSSSVVGDTGVNSLVRFNQARLKISRHFPLMVHLGNTPPHFASIINNLTRGDIITHVFHQKNYEIFNAKGAPTVATLNAKNQGIYFDLEHGSESFSYLRAEKVFNKKIDY
;
A
#
# COMPACT_ATOMS: atom_id res chain seq x y z
N MET A 1 4.65 12.43 14.85
CA MET A 1 4.74 12.48 13.38
C MET A 1 3.54 11.74 12.81
N LEU A 2 2.92 12.27 11.77
CA LEU A 2 1.82 11.66 11.03
C LEU A 2 2.34 11.25 9.65
N ILE A 3 1.91 10.09 9.15
CA ILE A 3 2.17 9.65 7.78
C ILE A 3 0.83 9.58 7.05
N ASP A 4 0.65 10.41 6.03
CA ASP A 4 -0.43 10.27 5.07
C ASP A 4 -0.25 8.98 4.26
N ALA A 5 -1.27 8.13 4.26
CA ALA A 5 -1.25 6.82 3.61
C ALA A 5 -1.76 6.90 2.16
N GLY A 6 -1.28 7.89 1.40
CA GLY A 6 -1.57 8.05 -0.02
C GLY A 6 -2.94 8.64 -0.33
N SER A 7 -3.35 9.66 0.45
CA SER A 7 -4.54 10.45 0.11
C SER A 7 -4.37 11.20 -1.22
N ILE A 8 -3.14 11.63 -1.50
CA ILE A 8 -2.81 12.48 -2.64
C ILE A 8 -1.88 11.76 -3.62
N GLY A 9 -2.04 12.09 -4.90
CA GLY A 9 -1.10 11.78 -5.98
C GLY A 9 -0.31 13.02 -6.39
N ILE A 10 0.46 12.92 -7.47
CA ILE A 10 1.33 14.01 -7.94
C ILE A 10 0.57 15.28 -8.30
N ASN A 11 -0.71 15.20 -8.71
CA ASN A 11 -1.48 16.34 -9.16
C ASN A 11 -1.75 17.37 -8.04
N ASP A 12 -1.93 16.89 -6.81
CA ASP A 12 -2.32 17.73 -5.66
C ASP A 12 -1.20 17.87 -4.62
N LEU A 13 -0.03 17.28 -4.89
CA LEU A 13 1.07 17.20 -3.94
C LEU A 13 1.61 18.58 -3.53
N ASP A 14 1.76 19.49 -4.48
CA ASP A 14 2.32 20.82 -4.20
C ASP A 14 1.46 21.56 -3.16
N ASN A 15 0.14 21.49 -3.31
CA ASN A 15 -0.82 22.07 -2.37
C ASN A 15 -0.80 21.35 -1.01
N PHE A 16 -0.83 20.01 -1.02
CA PHE A 16 -0.78 19.22 0.22
C PHE A 16 0.52 19.47 1.00
N TYR A 17 1.65 19.62 0.31
CA TYR A 17 2.93 19.93 0.93
C TYR A 17 2.92 21.30 1.61
N GLN A 18 2.32 22.34 1.01
CA GLN A 18 2.20 23.65 1.68
C GLN A 18 1.32 23.55 2.93
N ILE A 19 0.14 22.93 2.82
CA ILE A 19 -0.76 22.72 3.95
C ILE A 19 -0.06 21.94 5.07
N ALA A 20 0.67 20.88 4.74
CA ALA A 20 1.37 20.04 5.71
C ALA A 20 2.42 20.82 6.54
N LYS A 21 3.02 21.87 5.97
CA LYS A 21 4.01 22.70 6.67
C LYS A 21 3.40 23.68 7.68
N GLU A 22 2.10 23.93 7.61
CA GLU A 22 1.40 24.82 8.54
C GLU A 22 1.16 24.16 9.90
N TYR A 23 1.27 22.83 9.98
CA TYR A 23 1.04 22.07 11.20
C TYR A 23 2.31 21.92 12.04
N GLN A 24 2.17 22.03 13.36
CA GLN A 24 3.25 21.75 14.30
C GLN A 24 3.65 20.27 14.32
N THR A 25 2.68 19.37 14.09
CA THR A 25 2.95 17.93 13.98
C THR A 25 3.67 17.66 12.66
N PRO A 26 4.86 17.04 12.66
CA PRO A 26 5.53 16.68 11.41
C PRO A 26 4.67 15.72 10.60
N ILE A 27 4.40 16.07 9.34
CA ILE A 27 3.66 15.26 8.37
C ILE A 27 4.63 14.77 7.29
N ARG A 28 4.46 13.51 6.88
CA ARG A 28 5.10 12.87 5.72
C ARG A 28 4.03 12.16 4.90
N SER A 29 4.33 11.79 3.66
CA SER A 29 3.39 11.08 2.80
C SER A 29 4.00 9.83 2.18
N LEU A 30 3.20 8.77 2.15
CA LEU A 30 3.33 7.68 1.19
C LEU A 30 2.57 8.09 -0.06
N LEU A 31 3.27 8.58 -1.08
CA LEU A 31 2.62 9.17 -2.24
C LEU A 31 1.83 8.11 -3.02
N ASN A 32 0.56 8.37 -3.33
CA ASN A 32 -0.26 7.45 -4.10
C ASN A 32 0.31 7.29 -5.51
N VAL A 33 0.52 6.05 -5.98
CA VAL A 33 1.07 5.80 -7.33
C VAL A 33 0.16 6.32 -8.45
N SER A 34 -1.13 6.48 -8.19
CA SER A 34 -2.04 7.18 -9.09
C SER A 34 -1.85 8.68 -8.98
N ALA A 35 -1.69 9.35 -10.11
CA ALA A 35 -1.49 10.80 -10.18
C ALA A 35 -2.62 11.60 -9.54
N ILE A 36 -3.84 11.05 -9.53
CA ILE A 36 -5.04 11.70 -9.01
C ILE A 36 -5.31 11.41 -7.51
N GLY A 37 -4.45 10.63 -6.85
CA GLY A 37 -4.67 10.23 -5.46
C GLY A 37 -6.03 9.55 -5.23
N LEU A 38 -6.64 9.79 -4.08
CA LEU A 38 -7.96 9.26 -3.72
C LEU A 38 -9.13 10.16 -4.17
N SER A 39 -8.93 11.05 -5.15
CA SER A 39 -10.03 11.85 -5.72
C SER A 39 -11.13 11.00 -6.37
N LYS A 40 -10.81 9.75 -6.72
CA LYS A 40 -11.77 8.72 -7.15
C LYS A 40 -11.58 7.45 -6.34
N GLN A 41 -12.67 6.70 -6.16
CA GLN A 41 -12.62 5.40 -5.49
C GLN A 41 -11.83 4.34 -6.29
N ASN A 42 -11.70 4.51 -7.60
CA ASN A 42 -11.04 3.58 -8.51
C ASN A 42 -9.87 4.25 -9.25
N GLU A 43 -9.00 4.89 -8.49
CA GLU A 43 -7.88 5.68 -9.00
C GLU A 43 -6.86 4.89 -9.84
N LEU A 44 -6.93 3.56 -9.83
CA LEU A 44 -6.07 2.67 -10.62
C LEU A 44 -6.80 1.95 -11.74
N SER A 45 -8.10 2.18 -11.95
CA SER A 45 -8.83 1.52 -13.05
C SER A 45 -8.49 2.09 -14.43
N ASN A 46 -7.83 3.24 -14.49
CA ASN A 46 -7.39 3.87 -15.72
C ASN A 46 -5.86 4.01 -15.70
N SER A 47 -5.19 3.32 -16.63
CA SER A 47 -3.73 3.35 -16.75
C SER A 47 -3.15 4.72 -17.09
N ALA A 48 -3.97 5.65 -17.60
CA ALA A 48 -3.56 7.03 -17.86
C ALA A 48 -3.24 7.81 -16.57
N TYR A 49 -3.69 7.33 -15.41
CA TYR A 49 -3.34 7.95 -14.12
C TYR A 49 -1.99 7.46 -13.57
N LEU A 50 -1.34 6.48 -14.19
CA LEU A 50 -0.04 5.96 -13.76
C LEU A 50 1.10 6.68 -14.50
N LEU A 51 1.33 7.93 -14.12
CA LEU A 51 2.33 8.85 -14.71
C LEU A 51 3.72 8.64 -14.07
N LEU A 52 4.39 7.55 -14.44
CA LEU A 52 5.58 7.06 -13.73
C LEU A 52 6.81 7.96 -13.87
N ASP A 53 7.02 8.61 -15.01
CA ASP A 53 8.19 9.46 -15.21
C ASP A 53 8.05 10.75 -14.37
N GLU A 54 6.87 11.37 -14.39
CA GLU A 54 6.52 12.51 -13.54
C GLU A 54 6.54 12.15 -12.05
N TYR A 55 6.09 10.95 -11.70
CA TYR A 55 6.15 10.43 -10.34
C TYR A 55 7.59 10.34 -9.83
N LEU A 56 8.52 9.83 -10.65
CA LEU A 56 9.94 9.74 -10.29
C LEU A 56 10.60 11.10 -10.13
N GLU A 57 10.29 12.06 -11.00
CA GLU A 57 10.77 13.44 -10.85
C GLU A 57 10.20 14.10 -9.58
N THR A 58 8.93 13.83 -9.28
CA THR A 58 8.27 14.34 -8.07
C THR A 58 8.92 13.82 -6.79
N ILE A 59 9.28 12.53 -6.72
CA ILE A 59 10.01 11.97 -5.57
C ILE A 59 11.35 12.68 -5.35
N LYS A 60 12.05 13.04 -6.43
CA LYS A 60 13.33 13.76 -6.35
C LYS A 60 13.16 15.18 -5.83
N LYS A 61 12.04 15.84 -6.16
CA LYS A 61 11.73 17.21 -5.71
C LYS A 61 11.34 17.27 -4.22
N TYR A 62 10.66 16.24 -3.72
CA TYR A 62 10.07 16.23 -2.37
C TYR A 62 10.65 15.14 -1.45
N GLN A 63 11.97 14.94 -1.50
CA GLN A 63 12.65 13.83 -0.79
C GLN A 63 12.43 13.83 0.73
N ASP A 64 12.34 15.02 1.33
CA ASP A 64 12.12 15.16 2.78
C ASP A 64 10.67 14.92 3.20
N PHE A 65 9.73 14.90 2.25
CA PHE A 65 8.29 14.79 2.52
C PHE A 65 7.72 13.44 2.09
N ILE A 66 8.11 12.96 0.91
CA ILE A 66 7.68 11.67 0.36
C ILE A 66 8.63 10.58 0.88
N ILE A 67 8.12 9.72 1.76
CA ILE A 67 8.94 8.69 2.40
C ILE A 67 8.73 7.29 1.81
N GLY A 68 7.76 7.13 0.91
CA GLY A 68 7.45 5.89 0.22
C GLY A 68 6.27 6.05 -0.73
N ALA A 69 5.72 4.92 -1.20
CA ALA A 69 4.57 4.89 -2.08
C ALA A 69 3.37 4.18 -1.45
N LYS A 70 2.18 4.51 -1.92
CA LYS A 70 0.94 3.80 -1.62
C LYS A 70 0.31 3.27 -2.89
N ILE A 71 -0.10 2.00 -2.86
CA ILE A 71 -0.96 1.40 -3.88
C ILE A 71 -2.14 0.68 -3.21
N ARG A 72 -3.32 0.72 -3.84
CA ARG A 72 -4.50 -0.01 -3.37
C ARG A 72 -4.89 -1.10 -4.35
N LEU A 73 -4.75 -2.35 -3.92
CA LEU A 73 -5.00 -3.54 -4.73
C LEU A 73 -6.25 -4.23 -4.24
N SER A 74 -7.36 -3.81 -4.83
CA SER A 74 -8.71 -4.35 -4.64
C SER A 74 -9.43 -4.31 -5.98
N SER A 75 -10.29 -5.29 -6.27
CA SER A 75 -11.04 -5.38 -7.53
C SER A 75 -11.84 -4.10 -7.84
N SER A 76 -12.41 -3.46 -6.82
CA SER A 76 -13.13 -2.19 -6.94
C SER A 76 -12.23 -0.99 -7.29
N VAL A 77 -10.92 -1.10 -7.09
CA VAL A 77 -9.97 -0.02 -7.29
C VAL A 77 -9.24 -0.16 -8.63
N VAL A 78 -8.75 -1.36 -8.92
CA VAL A 78 -7.88 -1.61 -10.08
C VAL A 78 -8.66 -1.87 -11.36
N GLY A 79 -9.94 -2.22 -11.27
CA GLY A 79 -10.74 -2.62 -12.44
C GLY A 79 -9.99 -3.67 -13.28
N ASP A 80 -9.90 -3.42 -14.59
CA ASP A 80 -9.24 -4.35 -15.52
C ASP A 80 -7.70 -4.26 -15.50
N THR A 81 -7.11 -3.26 -14.81
CA THR A 81 -5.64 -3.17 -14.73
C THR A 81 -5.03 -4.25 -13.85
N GLY A 82 -5.80 -4.80 -12.89
CA GLY A 82 -5.38 -5.89 -12.01
C GLY A 82 -4.04 -5.60 -11.31
N VAL A 83 -3.11 -6.57 -11.38
CA VAL A 83 -1.77 -6.45 -10.80
C VAL A 83 -0.80 -5.65 -11.68
N ASN A 84 -1.16 -5.29 -12.92
CA ASN A 84 -0.24 -4.66 -13.86
C ASN A 84 0.25 -3.30 -13.36
N SER A 85 -0.60 -2.55 -12.64
CA SER A 85 -0.21 -1.27 -12.02
C SER A 85 0.92 -1.45 -11.00
N LEU A 86 0.89 -2.53 -10.21
CA LEU A 86 1.97 -2.90 -9.29
C LEU A 86 3.26 -3.25 -10.03
N VAL A 87 3.16 -4.10 -11.06
CA VAL A 87 4.33 -4.54 -11.85
C VAL A 87 5.02 -3.34 -12.51
N ARG A 88 4.26 -2.48 -13.19
CA ARG A 88 4.77 -1.28 -13.85
C ARG A 88 5.39 -0.31 -12.85
N PHE A 89 4.73 -0.09 -11.72
CA PHE A 89 5.27 0.77 -10.67
C PHE A 89 6.60 0.23 -10.13
N ASN A 90 6.68 -1.07 -9.83
CA ASN A 90 7.92 -1.66 -9.32
C ASN A 90 9.09 -1.56 -10.30
N GLN A 91 8.84 -1.72 -11.61
CA GLN A 91 9.87 -1.50 -12.62
C GLN A 91 10.40 -0.05 -12.60
N ALA A 92 9.51 0.94 -12.47
CA ALA A 92 9.91 2.34 -12.35
C ALA A 92 10.63 2.61 -11.01
N ARG A 93 10.15 2.01 -9.92
CA ARG A 93 10.69 2.15 -8.55
C ARG A 93 12.17 1.79 -8.46
N LEU A 94 12.65 0.87 -9.31
CA LEU A 94 14.08 0.51 -9.38
C LEU A 94 15.01 1.70 -9.71
N LYS A 95 14.49 2.77 -10.30
CA LYS A 95 15.25 3.99 -10.61
C LYS A 95 15.47 4.89 -9.38
N ILE A 96 14.85 4.59 -8.23
CA ILE A 96 15.00 5.36 -7.00
C ILE A 96 16.27 4.89 -6.27
N SER A 97 17.24 5.80 -6.08
CA SER A 97 18.56 5.49 -5.54
C SER A 97 18.61 5.29 -4.02
N ARG A 98 17.48 5.41 -3.33
CA ARG A 98 17.35 5.26 -1.88
C ARG A 98 16.30 4.20 -1.54
N HIS A 99 16.33 3.73 -0.31
CA HIS A 99 15.23 2.90 0.19
C HIS A 99 13.90 3.65 0.05
N PHE A 100 12.93 3.00 -0.58
CA PHE A 100 11.63 3.57 -0.93
C PHE A 100 10.53 2.51 -0.77
N PRO A 101 9.98 2.35 0.44
CA PRO A 101 9.01 1.30 0.72
C PRO A 101 7.70 1.56 -0.02
N LEU A 102 7.06 0.48 -0.45
CA LEU A 102 5.69 0.50 -0.97
C LEU A 102 4.74 -0.10 0.07
N MET A 103 3.70 0.66 0.42
CA MET A 103 2.59 0.17 1.20
C MET A 103 1.43 -0.26 0.29
N VAL A 104 1.06 -1.53 0.39
CA VAL A 104 0.03 -2.18 -0.43
C VAL A 104 -1.21 -2.41 0.41
N HIS A 105 -2.30 -1.73 0.08
CA HIS A 105 -3.63 -2.07 0.60
C HIS A 105 -4.13 -3.33 -0.09
N LEU A 106 -4.53 -4.31 0.72
CA LEU A 106 -5.21 -5.51 0.25
C LEU A 106 -6.72 -5.37 0.44
N GLY A 107 -7.47 -5.48 -0.66
CA GLY A 107 -8.92 -5.54 -0.63
C GLY A 107 -9.47 -6.83 -1.23
N ASN A 108 -10.52 -6.71 -2.03
CA ASN A 108 -11.16 -7.87 -2.66
C ASN A 108 -10.35 -8.34 -3.87
N THR A 109 -10.31 -9.65 -4.09
CA THR A 109 -9.70 -10.25 -5.29
C THR A 109 -10.59 -10.04 -6.53
N PRO A 110 -10.03 -10.02 -7.73
CA PRO A 110 -8.59 -9.92 -8.06
C PRO A 110 -8.01 -8.52 -7.78
N PRO A 111 -6.67 -8.36 -7.59
CA PRO A 111 -5.64 -9.39 -7.65
C PRO A 111 -5.54 -10.23 -6.37
N HIS A 112 -5.02 -11.45 -6.51
CA HIS A 112 -4.80 -12.40 -5.42
C HIS A 112 -3.51 -12.11 -4.65
N PHE A 113 -3.50 -12.40 -3.35
CA PHE A 113 -2.36 -12.18 -2.45
C PHE A 113 -1.06 -12.77 -2.99
N ALA A 114 -1.10 -13.98 -3.56
CA ALA A 114 0.08 -14.62 -4.14
C ALA A 114 0.70 -13.82 -5.30
N SER A 115 -0.11 -13.21 -6.18
CA SER A 115 0.43 -12.40 -7.28
C SER A 115 0.96 -11.06 -6.79
N ILE A 116 0.44 -10.55 -5.68
CA ILE A 116 0.91 -9.32 -5.04
C ILE A 116 2.28 -9.56 -4.37
N ILE A 117 2.40 -10.55 -3.49
CA ILE A 117 3.64 -10.75 -2.71
C ILE A 117 4.85 -11.11 -3.58
N ASN A 118 4.64 -11.75 -4.74
CA ASN A 118 5.70 -12.04 -5.71
C ASN A 118 6.34 -10.78 -6.32
N ASN A 119 5.70 -9.63 -6.13
CA ASN A 119 6.18 -8.33 -6.60
C ASN A 119 6.72 -7.46 -5.46
N LEU A 120 6.70 -7.95 -4.21
CA LEU A 120 7.17 -7.18 -3.06
C LEU A 120 8.58 -7.59 -2.67
N THR A 121 9.26 -6.66 -2.00
CA THR A 121 10.64 -6.81 -1.54
C THR A 121 10.77 -6.42 -0.08
N ARG A 122 11.92 -6.69 0.52
CA ARG A 122 12.21 -6.32 1.92
C ARG A 122 11.90 -4.84 2.17
N GLY A 123 11.15 -4.59 3.23
CA GLY A 123 10.73 -3.25 3.64
C GLY A 123 9.40 -2.78 3.03
N ASP A 124 8.86 -3.48 2.04
CA ASP A 124 7.49 -3.24 1.59
C ASP A 124 6.50 -3.64 2.70
N ILE A 125 5.34 -2.99 2.69
CA ILE A 125 4.33 -3.07 3.75
C ILE A 125 3.03 -3.58 3.13
N ILE A 126 2.42 -4.57 3.76
CA ILE A 126 1.08 -5.04 3.44
C ILE A 126 0.15 -4.53 4.54
N THR A 127 -0.86 -3.75 4.17
CA THR A 127 -1.83 -3.17 5.12
C THR A 127 -3.21 -3.83 5.01
N HIS A 128 -4.05 -3.63 6.03
CA HIS A 128 -5.38 -4.23 6.23
C HIS A 128 -5.37 -5.76 6.37
N VAL A 129 -4.38 -6.28 7.09
CA VAL A 129 -4.15 -7.73 7.19
C VAL A 129 -5.32 -8.48 7.86
N PHE A 130 -6.15 -7.78 8.63
CA PHE A 130 -7.35 -8.34 9.26
C PHE A 130 -8.66 -8.01 8.55
N HIS A 131 -8.60 -7.59 7.29
CA HIS A 131 -9.79 -7.40 6.48
C HIS A 131 -10.62 -8.68 6.41
N GLN A 132 -11.94 -8.60 6.67
CA GLN A 132 -12.83 -9.77 6.82
C GLN A 132 -12.90 -10.66 5.58
N LYS A 133 -12.65 -10.09 4.40
CA LYS A 133 -12.88 -10.73 3.10
C LYS A 133 -11.64 -11.40 2.51
N ASN A 134 -10.48 -11.36 3.18
CA ASN A 134 -9.22 -11.79 2.58
C ASN A 134 -8.67 -13.07 3.22
N TYR A 135 -9.16 -14.24 2.81
CA TYR A 135 -8.80 -15.56 3.34
C TYR A 135 -7.39 -16.05 2.95
N GLU A 136 -6.65 -15.27 2.17
CA GLU A 136 -5.34 -15.68 1.63
C GLU A 136 -4.18 -15.42 2.61
N ILE A 137 -4.39 -14.56 3.62
CA ILE A 137 -3.37 -14.21 4.63
C ILE A 137 -3.45 -15.14 5.86
N PHE A 138 -4.66 -15.44 6.32
CA PHE A 138 -4.89 -16.37 7.42
C PHE A 138 -5.87 -17.45 6.99
N ASN A 139 -5.54 -18.70 7.26
CA ASN A 139 -6.41 -19.83 7.01
C ASN A 139 -7.68 -19.81 7.89
N ALA A 140 -8.61 -20.73 7.63
CA ALA A 140 -9.88 -20.82 8.37
C ALA A 140 -9.72 -20.98 9.90
N LYS A 141 -8.57 -21.49 10.36
CA LYS A 141 -8.25 -21.65 11.78
C LYS A 141 -7.62 -20.39 12.39
N GLY A 142 -7.42 -19.32 11.62
CA GLY A 142 -6.75 -18.10 12.07
C GLY A 142 -5.24 -18.23 12.21
N ALA A 143 -4.61 -19.20 11.55
CA ALA A 143 -3.14 -19.25 11.44
C ALA A 143 -2.68 -18.65 10.11
N PRO A 144 -1.51 -17.98 10.06
CA PRO A 144 -0.93 -17.46 8.82
C PRO A 144 -0.80 -18.55 7.76
N THR A 145 -1.02 -18.21 6.49
CA THR A 145 -0.72 -19.14 5.40
C THR A 145 0.79 -19.25 5.18
N VAL A 146 1.22 -20.30 4.46
CA VAL A 146 2.64 -20.45 4.08
C VAL A 146 3.13 -19.23 3.28
N ALA A 147 2.27 -18.67 2.43
CA ALA A 147 2.58 -17.46 1.67
C ALA A 147 2.85 -16.26 2.59
N THR A 148 2.04 -16.08 3.64
CA THR A 148 2.23 -15.03 4.65
C THR A 148 3.53 -15.21 5.43
N LEU A 149 3.83 -16.43 5.89
CA LEU A 149 5.08 -16.73 6.60
C LEU A 149 6.31 -16.48 5.71
N ASN A 150 6.24 -16.87 4.44
CA ASN A 150 7.32 -16.62 3.48
C ASN A 150 7.52 -15.12 3.23
N ALA A 151 6.44 -14.36 3.07
CA ALA A 151 6.51 -12.90 2.92
C ALA A 151 7.15 -12.24 4.16
N LYS A 152 6.76 -12.66 5.37
CA LYS A 152 7.40 -12.21 6.62
C LYS A 152 8.90 -12.51 6.61
N ASN A 153 9.28 -13.74 6.29
CA ASN A 153 10.68 -14.17 6.25
C ASN A 153 11.52 -13.41 5.19
N GLN A 154 10.88 -12.92 4.12
CA GLN A 154 11.51 -12.05 3.12
C GLN A 154 11.71 -10.60 3.61
N GLY A 155 11.17 -10.26 4.78
CA GLY A 155 11.24 -8.93 5.39
C GLY A 155 10.14 -7.98 4.92
N ILE A 156 9.00 -8.51 4.50
CA ILE A 156 7.78 -7.73 4.24
C ILE A 156 7.08 -7.49 5.59
N TYR A 157 6.66 -6.25 5.84
CA TYR A 157 5.96 -5.87 7.05
C TYR A 157 4.44 -6.01 6.90
N PHE A 158 3.76 -6.38 7.98
CA PHE A 158 2.31 -6.52 8.03
C PHE A 158 1.74 -5.45 8.95
N ASP A 159 0.92 -4.55 8.40
CA ASP A 159 0.27 -3.47 9.10
C ASP A 159 -1.24 -3.71 9.27
N LEU A 160 -1.79 -3.26 10.39
CA LEU A 160 -3.20 -3.48 10.73
C LEU A 160 -4.15 -2.58 9.94
N GLU A 161 -3.81 -1.29 9.82
CA GLU A 161 -4.66 -0.16 9.41
C GLU A 161 -6.16 -0.42 9.59
N HIS A 162 -6.66 -0.07 10.78
CA HIS A 162 -8.01 -0.38 11.27
C HIS A 162 -9.17 0.28 10.51
N GLY A 163 -8.95 0.87 9.31
CA GLY A 163 -9.94 1.62 8.52
C GLY A 163 -11.36 1.02 8.53
N SER A 164 -12.39 1.85 8.27
CA SER A 164 -13.81 1.56 8.57
C SER A 164 -14.35 0.20 8.12
N GLU A 165 -13.80 -0.41 7.06
CA GLU A 165 -14.19 -1.75 6.58
C GLU A 165 -13.05 -2.78 6.62
N SER A 166 -11.91 -2.42 7.19
CA SER A 166 -10.63 -3.12 7.00
C SER A 166 -10.15 -3.93 8.20
N PHE A 167 -10.91 -3.94 9.29
CA PHE A 167 -10.59 -4.71 10.49
C PHE A 167 -11.72 -5.66 10.93
N SER A 168 -11.32 -6.81 11.46
CA SER A 168 -12.22 -7.78 12.06
C SER A 168 -11.74 -8.13 13.46
N TYR A 169 -12.53 -7.78 14.46
CA TYR A 169 -12.24 -8.14 15.85
C TYR A 169 -12.12 -9.66 16.03
N LEU A 170 -13.08 -10.43 15.49
CA LEU A 170 -13.09 -11.89 15.55
C LEU A 170 -11.84 -12.52 14.93
N ARG A 171 -11.29 -11.89 13.88
CA ARG A 171 -10.07 -12.38 13.22
C ARG A 171 -8.84 -12.04 14.05
N ALA A 172 -8.75 -10.80 14.53
CA ALA A 172 -7.67 -10.36 15.40
C ALA A 172 -7.61 -11.24 16.67
N GLU A 173 -8.74 -11.47 17.33
CA GLU A 173 -8.85 -12.32 18.51
C GLU A 173 -8.36 -13.76 18.24
N LYS A 174 -8.78 -14.38 17.14
CA LYS A 174 -8.33 -15.74 16.75
C LYS A 174 -6.82 -15.83 16.54
N VAL A 175 -6.21 -14.75 16.04
CA VAL A 175 -4.77 -14.69 15.76
C VAL A 175 -3.99 -14.42 17.06
N PHE A 176 -4.41 -13.43 17.84
CA PHE A 176 -3.74 -13.06 19.10
C PHE A 176 -3.85 -14.16 20.17
N ASN A 177 -4.98 -14.86 20.28
CA ASN A 177 -5.16 -15.96 21.24
C ASN A 177 -4.19 -17.13 21.01
N LYS A 178 -3.56 -17.21 19.83
CA LYS A 178 -2.59 -18.25 19.51
C LYS A 178 -1.14 -17.85 19.76
N LYS A 179 -0.87 -16.61 20.20
CA LYS A 179 0.50 -16.05 20.34
C LYS A 179 1.35 -16.26 19.08
N ILE A 180 0.74 -16.21 17.90
CA ILE A 180 1.46 -16.40 16.64
C ILE A 180 2.10 -15.09 16.26
N ASP A 181 3.42 -15.11 16.13
CA ASP A 181 4.21 -13.98 15.66
C ASP A 181 4.22 -14.02 14.13
N TYR A 182 3.51 -13.11 13.46
CA TYR A 182 3.41 -13.00 11.98
C TYR A 182 3.91 -11.66 11.44
#